data_AF-A0A538K2L7-F1
#
_entry.id   AF-A0A538K2L7-F1
#
_cell.length_a   1.000
_cell.length_b   1.000
_cell.length_c   1.000
_cell.angle_alpha   90.00
_cell.angle_beta   90.00
_cell.angle_gamma   90.00
#
_symmetry.space_group_name_H-M   'P 1'
#
loop_
_entity.id
_entity.type
_entity.pdbx_description
1 polymer ?
#
loop_
_entity_poly.entity_id
_entity_poly.type
_entity_poly.pdbx_seq_one_letter_code
_entity_poly.pdbx_strand_id
1 'polypeptide(L)'
;MARIPRCALPDGSFHAGTRGVAQMPIYRDNEDRLVFLRLLAVATARFDWTCHAFCLMSNHYHLVLDATRQNLSDGLQVLNGFYAQGFNGKYKRWGHLFGDRFWSRSLQEEDLERTCLYVLANPVRAGLCERITDWPWSACRYDLG
;
A
#
# COMPACT_ATOMS: atom_id res chain seq x y z
N MET A 1 5.53 -6.23 22.27
CA MET A 1 5.14 -7.55 21.69
C MET A 1 6.16 -7.93 20.63
N ALA A 2 6.68 -9.15 20.68
CA ALA A 2 7.59 -9.65 19.65
C ALA A 2 6.85 -9.77 18.31
N ARG A 3 7.44 -9.24 17.24
CA ARG A 3 6.89 -9.32 15.89
C ARG A 3 6.96 -10.77 15.41
N ILE A 4 5.82 -11.36 15.08
CA ILE A 4 5.77 -12.71 14.50
C ILE A 4 6.61 -12.71 13.21
N PRO A 5 7.55 -13.65 13.05
CA PRO A 5 8.29 -13.82 11.80
C PRO A 5 7.31 -13.97 10.63
N ARG A 6 7.55 -13.26 9.51
CA ARG A 6 6.68 -13.33 8.32
C ARG A 6 6.50 -14.73 7.75
N CYS A 7 7.34 -15.71 8.12
CA CYS A 7 7.17 -17.11 7.75
C CYS A 7 6.01 -17.81 8.48
N ALA A 8 5.54 -17.26 9.60
CA ALA A 8 4.54 -17.89 10.47
C ALA A 8 3.19 -17.16 10.48
N LEU A 9 2.94 -16.22 9.56
CA LEU A 9 1.64 -15.55 9.46
C LEU A 9 0.60 -16.48 8.82
N PRO A 10 -0.66 -16.51 9.31
CA PRO A 10 -1.74 -17.22 8.63
C PRO A 10 -2.13 -16.50 7.34
N ASP A 11 -2.82 -17.20 6.44
CA ASP A 11 -3.55 -16.55 5.34
C ASP A 11 -4.72 -15.73 5.90
N GLY A 12 -5.11 -14.66 5.22
CA GLY A 12 -6.20 -13.79 5.68
C GLY A 12 -5.93 -12.31 5.40
N SER A 13 -6.40 -11.45 6.30
CA SER A 13 -6.33 -10.00 6.13
C SER A 13 -5.00 -9.41 6.59
N PHE A 14 -4.46 -8.47 5.82
CA PHE A 14 -3.20 -7.80 6.10
C PHE A 14 -3.30 -6.30 5.91
N HIS A 15 -2.66 -5.55 6.81
CA HIS A 15 -2.24 -4.18 6.56
C HIS A 15 -0.78 -4.19 6.09
N ALA A 16 -0.50 -3.64 4.92
CA ALA A 16 0.81 -3.66 4.31
C ALA A 16 1.19 -2.30 3.70
N GLY A 17 2.49 -2.08 3.54
CA GLY A 17 3.00 -0.86 2.93
C GLY A 17 4.52 -0.86 2.78
N THR A 18 5.02 0.15 2.09
CA THR A 18 6.44 0.51 2.10
C THR A 18 6.61 2.02 1.90
N ARG A 19 7.84 2.51 2.09
CA ARG A 19 8.19 3.93 2.04
C ARG A 19 9.41 4.14 1.15
N GLY A 20 9.46 5.32 0.52
CA GLY A 20 10.60 5.79 -0.25
C GLY A 20 11.89 5.87 0.59
N VAL A 21 13.02 5.60 -0.05
CA VAL A 21 14.35 5.73 0.56
C VAL A 21 14.56 7.15 1.08
N ALA A 22 15.13 7.29 2.28
CA ALA A 22 15.29 8.60 2.93
C ALA A 22 13.98 9.43 3.00
N GLN A 23 12.84 8.75 3.10
CA GLN A 23 11.49 9.35 3.10
C GLN A 23 11.17 10.19 1.85
N MET A 24 11.88 9.99 0.75
CA MET A 24 11.66 10.74 -0.48
C MET A 24 10.25 10.48 -1.05
N PRO A 25 9.66 11.43 -1.78
CA PRO A 25 8.42 11.21 -2.49
C PRO A 25 8.54 10.03 -3.47
N ILE A 26 7.62 9.09 -3.36
CA ILE A 26 7.47 7.98 -4.32
C ILE A 26 6.45 8.34 -5.41
N TYR A 27 5.69 9.42 -5.22
CA TYR A 27 4.86 10.05 -6.24
C TYR A 27 5.23 11.53 -6.32
N ARG A 28 5.71 12.00 -7.47
CA ARG A 28 6.01 13.41 -7.70
C ARG A 28 4.83 14.16 -8.32
N ASP A 29 3.97 13.44 -9.04
CA ASP A 29 2.76 13.97 -9.66
C ASP A 29 1.59 12.97 -9.57
N ASN A 30 0.46 13.33 -10.18
CA ASN A 30 -0.73 12.48 -10.20
C ASN A 30 -0.60 11.31 -11.17
N GLU A 31 0.24 11.42 -12.20
CA GLU A 31 0.48 10.34 -13.15
C GLU A 31 1.20 9.17 -12.47
N ASP A 32 2.17 9.46 -11.60
CA ASP A 32 2.85 8.46 -10.78
C ASP A 32 1.86 7.63 -9.96
N ARG A 33 0.87 8.29 -9.36
CA ARG A 33 -0.19 7.61 -8.58
C ARG A 33 -1.09 6.77 -9.48
N LEU A 34 -1.47 7.27 -10.66
CA LEU A 34 -2.25 6.51 -11.63
C LEU A 34 -1.50 5.27 -12.13
N VAL A 35 -0.19 5.37 -12.36
CA VAL A 35 0.65 4.21 -12.72
C VAL A 35 0.68 3.20 -11.58
N PHE A 36 0.85 3.65 -10.33
CA PHE A 36 0.80 2.76 -9.18
C PHE A 36 -0.55 2.05 -9.06
N LEU A 37 -1.67 2.77 -9.21
CA LEU A 37 -3.02 2.18 -9.15
C LEU A 37 -3.25 1.14 -10.25
N ARG A 38 -2.74 1.38 -11.47
CA ARG A 38 -2.80 0.40 -12.57
C ARG A 38 -2.01 -0.87 -12.21
N LEU A 39 -0.80 -0.72 -11.68
CA LEU A 39 0.01 -1.85 -11.25
C LEU A 39 -0.62 -2.58 -10.07
N LEU A 40 -1.24 -1.86 -9.13
CA LEU A 40 -1.98 -2.45 -8.02
C LEU A 40 -3.14 -3.29 -8.53
N ALA A 41 -3.94 -2.80 -9.48
CA ALA A 41 -5.04 -3.55 -10.08
C ALA A 41 -4.56 -4.82 -10.80
N VAL A 42 -3.41 -4.76 -11.49
CA VAL A 42 -2.79 -5.94 -12.11
C VAL A 42 -2.32 -6.92 -11.04
N ALA A 43 -1.71 -6.44 -9.96
CA ALA A 43 -1.24 -7.28 -8.86
C ALA A 43 -2.41 -7.97 -8.14
N THR A 44 -3.51 -7.26 -7.87
CA THR A 44 -4.68 -7.85 -7.22
C THR A 44 -5.27 -8.99 -8.05
N ALA A 45 -5.35 -8.83 -9.37
CA ALA A 45 -5.84 -9.89 -10.25
C ALA A 45 -4.85 -11.07 -10.36
N ARG A 46 -3.55 -10.79 -10.47
CA ARG A 46 -2.52 -11.81 -10.68
C ARG A 46 -2.27 -12.68 -9.45
N PHE A 47 -2.36 -12.09 -8.26
CA PHE A 47 -1.98 -12.74 -7.00
C PHE A 47 -3.20 -13.08 -6.13
N ASP A 48 -4.40 -13.01 -6.70
CA ASP A 48 -5.65 -13.34 -6.02
C ASP A 48 -5.81 -12.56 -4.69
N TRP A 49 -5.63 -11.24 -4.77
CA TRP A 49 -5.85 -10.36 -3.62
C TRP A 49 -7.24 -9.76 -3.68
N THR A 50 -7.89 -9.73 -2.53
CA THR A 50 -9.05 -8.87 -2.33
C THR A 50 -8.60 -7.58 -1.66
N CYS A 51 -8.65 -6.46 -2.38
CA CYS A 51 -8.28 -5.15 -1.81
C CYS A 51 -9.46 -4.50 -1.11
N HIS A 52 -9.34 -4.35 0.21
CA HIS A 52 -10.35 -3.72 1.05
C HIS A 52 -10.22 -2.21 1.11
N ALA A 53 -9.00 -1.72 1.25
CA ALA A 53 -8.73 -0.28 1.25
C ALA A 53 -7.30 0.02 0.79
N PHE A 54 -7.10 1.19 0.22
CA PHE A 54 -5.78 1.74 -0.04
C PHE A 54 -5.71 3.23 0.29
N CYS A 55 -4.51 3.71 0.58
CA CYS A 55 -4.20 5.13 0.66
C CYS A 55 -2.78 5.38 0.15
N LEU A 56 -2.65 6.19 -0.91
CA LEU A 56 -1.37 6.64 -1.43
C LEU A 56 -1.04 8.00 -0.82
N MET A 57 0.00 8.05 0.01
CA MET A 57 0.54 9.29 0.58
C MET A 57 1.52 9.92 -0.42
N SER A 58 2.46 10.77 0.02
CA SER A 58 3.50 11.32 -0.88
C SER A 58 4.72 10.40 -1.00
N ASN A 59 5.17 9.84 0.13
CA ASN A 59 6.39 9.03 0.22
C ASN A 59 6.14 7.56 0.62
N HIS A 60 4.89 7.15 0.82
CA HIS A 60 4.53 5.77 1.15
C HIS A 60 3.10 5.47 0.72
N TYR A 61 2.70 4.21 0.87
CA TYR A 61 1.32 3.79 0.69
C TYR A 61 0.91 2.82 1.81
N HIS A 62 -0.40 2.68 1.98
CA HIS A 62 -1.03 1.68 2.83
C HIS A 62 -2.03 0.86 2.01
N LEU A 63 -2.01 -0.46 2.18
CA LEU A 63 -2.98 -1.39 1.61
C LEU A 63 -3.59 -2.24 2.74
N VAL A 64 -4.89 -2.47 2.65
CA VAL A 64 -5.61 -3.47 3.44
C VAL A 64 -6.13 -4.52 2.47
N LEU A 65 -5.62 -5.75 2.57
CA LEU A 65 -5.82 -6.81 1.58
C LEU A 65 -6.14 -8.14 2.27
N ASP A 66 -7.01 -8.97 1.68
CA ASP A 66 -6.96 -10.42 1.90
C ASP A 66 -6.06 -11.07 0.86
N ALA A 67 -5.21 -12.00 1.32
CA ALA A 67 -4.35 -12.80 0.46
C ALA A 67 -3.88 -14.04 1.21
N THR A 68 -3.30 -15.00 0.47
CA THR A 68 -2.36 -15.94 1.11
C THR A 68 -1.07 -15.21 1.45
N ARG A 69 -0.36 -15.65 2.47
CA ARG A 69 0.94 -15.08 2.88
C ARG A 69 1.96 -15.08 1.74
N GLN A 70 1.97 -16.16 0.95
CA GLN A 70 2.86 -16.30 -0.20
C GLN A 70 2.51 -15.27 -1.28
N ASN A 71 1.24 -15.21 -1.68
CA ASN A 71 0.79 -14.27 -2.70
C ASN A 71 0.95 -12.81 -2.27
N LEU A 72 0.76 -12.48 -0.99
CA LEU A 72 1.05 -11.15 -0.46
C LEU A 72 2.51 -10.77 -0.70
N SER A 73 3.43 -11.68 -0.37
CA SER A 73 4.86 -11.43 -0.52
C SER A 73 5.27 -11.27 -1.98
N ASP A 74 4.84 -12.22 -2.83
CA ASP A 74 5.19 -12.23 -4.24
C ASP A 74 4.59 -11.04 -4.99
N GLY A 75 3.32 -10.72 -4.70
CA GLY A 75 2.65 -9.58 -5.32
C GLY A 75 3.22 -8.24 -4.87
N LEU A 76 3.59 -8.07 -3.60
CA LEU A 76 4.23 -6.82 -3.15
C LEU A 76 5.64 -6.67 -3.71
N GLN A 77 6.38 -7.77 -3.91
CA GLN A 77 7.67 -7.73 -4.59
C GLN A 77 7.51 -7.28 -6.04
N VAL A 78 6.54 -7.85 -6.76
CA VAL A 78 6.26 -7.53 -8.17
C VAL A 78 5.74 -6.09 -8.33
N LEU A 79 4.75 -5.69 -7.54
CA LEU A 79 4.18 -4.34 -7.57
C LEU A 79 5.26 -3.26 -7.35
N ASN A 80 6.03 -3.41 -6.27
CA ASN A 80 7.06 -2.45 -5.94
C ASN A 80 8.22 -2.46 -6.94
N GLY A 81 8.60 -3.63 -7.44
CA GLY A 81 9.66 -3.76 -8.45
C GLY A 81 9.32 -3.04 -9.75
N PHE A 82 8.15 -3.33 -10.33
CA PHE A 82 7.71 -2.68 -11.57
C PHE A 82 7.51 -1.18 -11.40
N TYR A 83 6.91 -0.77 -10.28
CA TYR A 83 6.73 0.66 -10.01
C TYR A 83 8.07 1.38 -9.88
N ALA A 84 9.02 0.85 -9.11
CA ALA A 84 10.34 1.45 -8.95
C ALA A 84 11.11 1.53 -10.27
N GLN A 85 11.04 0.49 -11.11
CA GLN A 85 11.67 0.49 -12.43
C GLN A 85 11.08 1.59 -13.32
N GLY A 86 9.75 1.68 -13.41
CA GLY A 86 9.07 2.71 -14.20
C GLY A 86 9.36 4.13 -13.71
N PHE A 87 9.28 4.35 -12.40
CA PHE A 87 9.59 5.64 -11.77
C PHE A 87 11.04 6.06 -12.03
N ASN A 88 12.00 5.14 -11.85
CA ASN A 88 13.40 5.43 -12.10
C ASN A 88 13.66 5.74 -13.59
N GLY A 89 13.00 5.04 -14.51
CA GLY A 89 13.03 5.35 -15.93
C GLY A 89 12.50 6.75 -16.25
N LYS A 90 11.28 7.07 -15.77
CA LYS A 90 10.63 8.39 -15.96
C LYS A 90 11.51 9.53 -15.47
N TYR A 91 12.11 9.38 -14.28
CA TYR A 91 12.88 10.44 -13.62
C TYR A 91 14.39 10.35 -13.79
N LYS A 92 14.89 9.46 -14.68
CA LYS A 92 16.33 9.24 -14.94
C LYS A 92 17.13 9.04 -13.64
N ARG A 93 16.58 8.23 -12.73
CA ARG A 93 17.20 7.91 -11.43
C ARG A 93 17.88 6.55 -11.46
N TRP A 94 18.90 6.41 -10.61
CA TRP A 94 19.54 5.13 -10.31
C TRP A 94 19.37 4.77 -8.83
N GLY A 95 19.45 3.48 -8.53
CA GLY A 95 19.34 2.95 -7.17
C GLY A 95 17.91 2.70 -6.70
N HIS A 96 17.77 2.48 -5.39
CA HIS A 96 16.51 2.10 -4.78
C HIS A 96 15.53 3.27 -4.72
N LEU A 97 14.26 3.01 -5.11
CA LEU A 97 13.16 3.92 -4.83
C LEU A 97 12.63 3.72 -3.41
N PHE A 98 12.36 2.47 -3.04
CA PHE A 98 11.90 2.07 -1.70
C PHE A 98 13.11 1.78 -0.80
N GLY A 99 13.08 2.26 0.44
CA GLY A 99 14.23 2.15 1.35
C GLY A 99 14.41 0.74 1.91
N ASP A 100 13.33 0.18 2.45
CA ASP A 100 13.29 -1.15 3.02
C ASP A 100 12.38 -2.08 2.21
N ARG A 101 12.44 -3.38 2.54
CA ARG A 101 11.38 -4.31 2.13
C ARG A 101 10.04 -3.83 2.69
N PHE A 102 8.96 -4.18 2.00
CA PHE A 102 7.62 -3.93 2.52
C PHE A 102 7.45 -4.52 3.93
N TRP A 103 6.62 -3.87 4.72
CA TRP A 103 6.12 -4.43 5.97
C TRP A 103 4.69 -4.94 5.77
N SER A 104 4.31 -5.90 6.59
CA SER A 104 2.95 -6.40 6.69
C SER A 104 2.63 -6.76 8.15
N ARG A 105 1.36 -6.61 8.51
CA ARG A 105 0.77 -7.01 9.79
C ARG A 105 -0.53 -7.78 9.49
N SER A 106 -0.68 -8.98 10.04
CA SER A 106 -1.96 -9.71 10.00
C SER A 106 -2.99 -8.99 10.85
N LEU A 107 -4.22 -8.93 10.35
CA LEU A 107 -5.39 -8.39 11.05
C LEU A 107 -6.26 -9.56 11.50
N GLN A 108 -6.94 -9.36 12.63
CA GLN A 108 -8.09 -10.18 12.97
C GLN A 108 -9.34 -9.61 12.25
N GLU A 109 -10.38 -10.42 12.12
CA GLU A 109 -11.60 -10.04 11.40
C GLU A 109 -12.25 -8.78 12.02
N GLU A 110 -12.31 -8.71 13.35
CA GLU A 110 -12.85 -7.58 14.12
C GLU A 110 -12.04 -6.29 13.99
N ASP A 111 -10.81 -6.37 13.49
CA ASP A 111 -9.91 -5.22 13.31
C ASP A 111 -9.96 -4.65 11.88
N LEU A 112 -10.61 -5.35 10.95
CA LEU A 112 -10.53 -5.06 9.51
C LEU A 112 -11.11 -3.69 9.16
N GLU A 113 -12.37 -3.43 9.53
CA GLU A 113 -13.05 -2.16 9.22
C GLU A 113 -12.36 -0.97 9.89
N ARG A 114 -11.99 -1.13 11.17
CA ARG A 114 -11.25 -0.09 11.91
C ARG A 114 -9.90 0.22 11.25
N THR A 115 -9.23 -0.78 10.71
CA THR A 115 -7.97 -0.60 9.99
C THR A 115 -8.18 0.09 8.64
N CYS A 116 -9.27 -0.21 7.93
CA CYS A 116 -9.65 0.50 6.71
C CYS A 116 -9.87 1.99 6.99
N LEU A 117 -10.66 2.34 8.01
CA LEU A 117 -10.89 3.74 8.38
C LEU A 117 -9.58 4.43 8.81
N TYR A 118 -8.74 3.74 9.59
CA TYR A 118 -7.42 4.27 9.94
C TYR A 118 -6.59 4.59 8.70
N VAL A 119 -6.58 3.69 7.69
CA VAL A 119 -5.86 3.89 6.43
C VAL A 119 -6.35 5.13 5.71
N LEU A 120 -7.67 5.29 5.57
CA LEU A 120 -8.27 6.45 4.91
C LEU A 120 -8.05 7.77 5.67
N ALA A 121 -7.90 7.72 7.00
CA ALA A 121 -7.66 8.91 7.83
C ALA A 121 -6.19 9.39 7.81
N ASN A 122 -5.25 8.67 7.18
CA ASN A 122 -3.84 9.07 7.15
C ASN A 122 -3.58 10.44 6.52
N PRO A 123 -4.20 10.81 5.38
CA PRO A 123 -4.04 12.13 4.78
C PRO A 123 -4.47 13.26 5.72
N VAL A 124 -5.60 13.09 6.42
CA VAL A 124 -6.11 14.05 7.41
C VAL A 124 -5.14 14.18 8.58
N ARG A 125 -4.68 13.05 9.14
CA ARG A 125 -3.71 13.03 10.24
C ARG A 125 -2.36 13.65 9.87
N ALA A 126 -2.01 13.60 8.59
CA ALA A 126 -0.80 14.23 8.06
C ALA A 126 -1.00 15.70 7.65
N GLY A 127 -2.20 16.26 7.83
CA GLY A 127 -2.53 17.64 7.45
C GLY A 127 -2.57 17.88 5.93
N LEU A 128 -2.78 16.84 5.13
CA LEU A 128 -2.84 16.94 3.67
C LEU A 128 -4.22 17.34 3.15
N CYS A 129 -5.26 17.11 3.94
CA CYS A 129 -6.64 17.49 3.67
C CYS A 129 -7.45 17.60 4.97
N GLU A 130 -8.63 18.21 4.91
CA GLU A 130 -9.50 18.39 6.09
C GLU A 130 -10.39 17.17 6.34
N ARG A 131 -10.91 16.55 5.28
CA ARG A 131 -11.76 15.36 5.36
C ARG A 131 -11.18 14.20 4.58
N ILE A 132 -11.55 12.98 4.96
CA ILE A 132 -11.15 11.75 4.28
C ILE A 132 -11.53 11.79 2.78
N THR A 133 -12.71 12.33 2.47
CA THR A 133 -13.23 12.43 1.10
C THR A 133 -12.51 13.46 0.23
N ASP A 134 -11.70 14.35 0.81
CA ASP A 134 -10.95 15.35 0.07
C ASP A 134 -9.62 14.80 -0.49
N TRP A 135 -9.23 13.59 -0.09
CA TRP A 135 -8.03 12.92 -0.62
C TRP A 135 -8.39 11.94 -1.74
N PRO A 136 -8.13 12.27 -3.02
CA PRO A 136 -8.55 11.43 -4.15
C PRO A 136 -7.72 10.15 -4.31
N TRP A 137 -6.64 9.99 -3.53
CA TRP A 137 -5.70 8.88 -3.64
C TRP A 137 -5.91 7.82 -2.55
N SER A 138 -7.14 7.70 -2.07
CA SER A 138 -7.57 6.65 -1.16
C SER A 138 -8.96 6.16 -1.51
N ALA A 139 -9.23 4.88 -1.29
CA ALA A 139 -10.55 4.30 -1.44
C ALA A 139 -10.72 3.10 -0.50
N CYS A 140 -11.96 2.77 -0.20
CA CYS A 140 -12.36 1.64 0.62
C CYS A 140 -13.56 0.96 -0.03
N ARG A 141 -13.63 -0.37 0.05
CA ARG A 141 -14.76 -1.16 -0.46
C ARG A 141 -15.99 -1.05 0.44
N TYR A 142 -15.78 -0.71 1.71
CA TYR A 142 -16.83 -0.59 2.70
C TYR A 142 -17.41 0.81 2.65
N ASP A 143 -18.73 0.90 2.73
CA ASP A 143 -19.40 2.16 3.03
C ASP A 143 -19.17 2.45 4.52
N LEU A 144 -18.44 3.53 4.81
CA LEU A 144 -18.01 3.85 6.17
C LEU A 144 -18.94 4.88 6.86
N GLY A 145 -20.08 5.23 6.23
CA GLY A 145 -21.04 6.19 6.75
C GLY A 145 -20.72 7.63 6.38
#